data_AF-A0A3P6C5V6-F1
#
_entry.id   AF-A0A3P6C5V6-F1
#
_cell.length_a   1.000
_cell.length_b   1.000
_cell.length_c   1.000
_cell.angle_alpha   90.00
_cell.angle_beta   90.00
_cell.angle_gamma   90.00
#
_symmetry.space_group_name_H-M   'P 1'
#
loop_
_entity.id
_entity.type
_entity.pdbx_description
1 polymer ?
#
loop_
_entity_poly.entity_id
_entity_poly.type
_entity_poly.pdbx_seq_one_letter_code
_entity_poly.pdbx_strand_id
1 'polypeptide(L)'
;MSSSLSLHSSFIPSFADLPDRGLVSKNSPTTVSITKFPTWEKKKQISNRSLFKLNCVMEKSIDGNTHSVVNTSQDCLNAIDVREEASVATLLMNLDNKFDPFDAMSTPLYQTATFKQPSAIENGPYDYTRSGNPTRDALESLLAKLDKADRAFCFTSGMAALASVTHLLKSGDEIVAGDDLYGGSDRLLSNVVPRSGVVVKRVNTTSLEEVASALGPRTKLVWLESPTNPRQQISDIRKIAEMAHAQGALLLVDNSIMSPVLARPLELGADIVMHSATKFIAGHSDLMGGVLTVKGEKLAKELYFLQNSEGSGLAPFDCWLCLRGIKTMALRIEKQQENARKIAMYLSTHPRVKKVYYAGLPDHPGHHLHFSQAKGAGSVFSFITGSVALSKHLVETTKYFSIAVSFGSVKSLISMPCFMSHASIPAEVREARGLTEDLVRISAGIEDADDLISDLDIAFKTGPI
;
A
#
# COMPACT_ATOMS: atom_id res chain seq x y z
N MET A 1 24.34 -21.70 44.79
CA MET A 1 22.97 -22.24 44.78
C MET A 1 22.45 -22.12 43.36
N SER A 2 22.55 -23.22 42.61
CA SER A 2 22.18 -23.36 41.21
C SER A 2 20.75 -23.88 41.09
N SER A 3 19.92 -23.29 40.25
CA SER A 3 18.66 -23.90 39.81
C SER A 3 18.62 -23.95 38.29
N SER A 4 19.14 -25.06 37.76
CA SER A 4 18.93 -25.53 36.40
C SER A 4 17.57 -26.22 36.31
N LEU A 5 16.70 -25.78 35.40
CA LEU A 5 15.49 -26.51 35.02
C LEU A 5 15.76 -27.31 33.75
N SER A 6 15.56 -28.62 33.88
CA SER A 6 15.82 -29.68 32.92
C SER A 6 14.78 -29.73 31.80
N LEU A 7 15.24 -29.78 30.54
CA LEU A 7 14.44 -30.21 29.40
C LEU A 7 14.55 -31.73 29.27
N HIS A 8 13.41 -32.43 29.31
CA HIS A 8 13.33 -33.87 29.06
C HIS A 8 13.24 -34.14 27.56
N SER A 9 14.23 -34.88 27.05
CA SER A 9 14.24 -35.60 25.78
C SER A 9 14.13 -37.10 26.05
N SER A 10 13.21 -37.80 25.38
CA SER A 10 13.18 -39.25 25.00
C SER A 10 11.74 -39.53 24.53
N PHE A 11 11.42 -40.11 23.38
CA PHE A 11 11.74 -41.46 22.93
C PHE A 11 11.46 -41.62 21.42
N ILE A 12 12.35 -42.36 20.75
CA ILE A 12 12.12 -43.10 19.49
C ILE A 12 11.81 -44.55 19.90
N PRO A 13 10.98 -45.30 19.14
CA PRO A 13 11.46 -46.61 18.68
C PRO A 13 11.20 -46.90 17.19
N SER A 14 12.08 -47.74 16.65
CA SER A 14 12.19 -48.18 15.25
C SER A 14 11.23 -49.30 14.85
N PHE A 15 10.85 -49.30 13.57
CA PHE A 15 10.59 -50.40 12.63
C PHE A 15 10.23 -51.82 13.14
N ALA A 16 9.09 -52.36 12.69
CA ALA A 16 8.99 -53.46 11.69
C ALA A 16 7.52 -53.92 11.47
N ASP A 17 7.30 -54.56 10.31
CA ASP A 17 6.20 -55.47 9.91
C ASP A 17 4.88 -54.93 9.33
N LEU A 18 4.79 -54.89 7.98
CA LEU A 18 3.59 -55.23 7.21
C LEU A 18 3.97 -55.91 5.88
N PRO A 19 3.19 -56.89 5.37
CA PRO A 19 3.71 -57.91 4.44
C PRO A 19 3.50 -57.61 2.95
N ASP A 20 4.40 -58.22 2.19
CA ASP A 20 4.43 -58.43 0.73
C ASP A 20 3.22 -59.24 0.22
N ARG A 21 2.58 -58.76 -0.87
CA ARG A 21 1.86 -59.60 -1.85
C ARG A 21 2.00 -59.02 -3.25
N GLY A 22 2.64 -59.80 -4.11
CA GLY A 22 3.06 -59.40 -5.45
C GLY A 22 2.00 -59.43 -6.56
N LEU A 23 2.33 -58.66 -7.60
CA LEU A 23 2.26 -58.93 -9.05
C LEU A 23 1.12 -59.80 -9.61
N VAL A 24 0.25 -59.16 -10.41
CA VAL A 24 -0.24 -59.73 -11.69
C VAL A 24 -0.36 -58.60 -12.73
N SER A 25 0.26 -58.84 -13.89
CA SER A 25 0.23 -58.02 -15.10
C SER A 25 -1.05 -58.26 -15.93
N LYS A 26 -1.49 -57.23 -16.68
CA LYS A 26 -1.87 -57.33 -18.11
C LYS A 26 -2.48 -56.04 -18.68
N ASN A 27 -1.92 -55.65 -19.83
CA ASN A 27 -2.57 -55.11 -21.03
C ASN A 27 -3.20 -53.70 -21.02
N SER A 28 -2.44 -52.75 -21.57
CA SER A 28 -2.93 -51.56 -22.25
C SER A 28 -3.20 -51.85 -23.74
N PRO A 29 -4.33 -51.41 -24.32
CA PRO A 29 -4.42 -51.19 -25.76
C PRO A 29 -4.58 -49.70 -26.11
N THR A 30 -3.87 -49.37 -27.17
CA THR A 30 -3.81 -48.14 -27.95
C THR A 30 -5.11 -47.86 -28.74
N THR A 31 -5.33 -46.56 -28.99
CA THR A 31 -6.12 -45.96 -30.10
C THR A 31 -7.62 -46.26 -30.23
N VAL A 32 -8.46 -45.22 -30.13
CA VAL A 32 -9.77 -45.17 -30.81
C VAL A 32 -10.02 -43.80 -31.45
N SER A 33 -10.56 -43.91 -32.65
CA SER A 33 -10.90 -43.01 -33.75
C SER A 33 -11.72 -41.74 -33.47
N ILE A 34 -11.50 -40.77 -34.36
CA ILE A 34 -12.35 -39.64 -34.70
C ILE A 34 -13.71 -40.12 -35.20
N THR A 35 -14.81 -39.63 -34.61
CA THR A 35 -16.16 -39.75 -35.17
C THR A 35 -16.91 -38.41 -35.11
N LYS A 36 -17.64 -38.17 -36.21
CA LYS A 36 -18.38 -36.98 -36.61
C LYS A 36 -19.51 -36.62 -35.64
N PHE A 37 -19.73 -35.32 -35.45
CA PHE A 37 -20.94 -34.78 -34.81
C PHE A 37 -22.10 -34.60 -35.82
N PRO A 38 -23.37 -34.78 -35.40
CA PRO A 38 -24.52 -34.71 -36.28
C PRO A 38 -25.11 -33.29 -36.40
N THR A 39 -25.69 -33.02 -37.56
CA THR A 39 -26.49 -31.83 -37.90
C THR A 39 -27.99 -32.06 -37.64
N TRP A 40 -28.66 -31.05 -37.07
CA TRP A 40 -30.08 -30.67 -37.22
C TRP A 40 -30.31 -29.42 -36.34
N GLU A 41 -31.16 -28.42 -36.60
CA GLU A 41 -31.95 -27.94 -37.73
C GLU A 41 -32.44 -26.52 -37.32
N LYS A 42 -32.81 -25.66 -38.29
CA LYS A 42 -33.20 -24.25 -38.09
C LYS A 42 -34.56 -24.07 -37.39
N LYS A 43 -34.69 -23.05 -36.51
CA LYS A 43 -35.90 -22.22 -36.36
C LYS A 43 -35.59 -20.78 -35.94
N LYS A 44 -36.33 -19.84 -36.55
CA LYS A 44 -36.23 -18.36 -36.56
C LYS A 44 -36.69 -17.69 -35.25
N GLN A 45 -36.12 -16.53 -34.89
CA GLN A 45 -36.78 -15.20 -34.81
C GLN A 45 -35.79 -14.15 -34.22
N ILE A 46 -35.40 -13.11 -34.98
CA ILE A 46 -35.90 -11.70 -35.05
C ILE A 46 -35.18 -10.72 -34.09
N SER A 47 -34.37 -9.87 -34.74
CA SER A 47 -33.93 -8.47 -34.50
C SER A 47 -33.87 -7.86 -33.09
N ASN A 48 -32.68 -7.38 -32.70
CA ASN A 48 -32.31 -5.96 -32.86
C ASN A 48 -30.85 -5.75 -32.42
N ARG A 49 -29.95 -5.50 -33.37
CA ARG A 49 -28.64 -4.88 -33.11
C ARG A 49 -28.51 -3.69 -34.04
N SER A 50 -28.59 -2.49 -33.45
CA SER A 50 -28.18 -1.25 -34.09
C SER A 50 -26.68 -1.31 -34.37
N LEU A 51 -26.32 -1.44 -35.64
CA LEU A 51 -24.96 -1.26 -36.13
C LEU A 51 -24.52 0.18 -35.89
N PHE A 52 -23.44 0.35 -35.14
CA PHE A 52 -22.67 1.60 -35.11
C PHE A 52 -22.06 1.81 -36.50
N LYS A 53 -22.60 2.77 -37.26
CA LYS A 53 -22.03 3.24 -38.53
C LYS A 53 -20.98 4.33 -38.23
N LEU A 54 -19.74 4.07 -38.62
CA LEU A 54 -18.69 5.09 -38.68
C LEU A 54 -18.93 5.93 -39.94
N ASN A 55 -19.39 7.18 -39.79
CA ASN A 55 -19.51 8.11 -40.90
C ASN A 55 -18.16 8.78 -41.15
N CYS A 56 -17.40 8.28 -42.13
CA CYS A 56 -16.37 9.08 -42.79
C CYS A 56 -17.05 9.89 -43.90
N VAL A 57 -17.15 11.20 -43.70
CA VAL A 57 -17.51 12.17 -44.73
C VAL A 57 -16.23 12.58 -45.45
N MET A 58 -16.12 12.25 -46.74
CA MET A 58 -15.34 13.02 -47.72
C MET A 58 -15.86 12.72 -49.13
N GLU A 59 -16.77 13.56 -49.63
CA GLU A 59 -16.96 13.75 -51.07
C GLU A 59 -16.48 15.16 -51.39
N LYS A 60 -15.35 15.26 -52.10
CA LYS A 60 -15.06 16.39 -52.98
C LYS A 60 -14.38 15.85 -54.24
N SER A 61 -15.09 15.99 -55.35
CA SER A 61 -14.59 15.86 -56.71
C SER A 61 -13.41 16.79 -56.95
N ILE A 62 -12.34 16.28 -57.57
CA ILE A 62 -11.23 17.08 -58.08
C ILE A 62 -11.11 16.82 -59.58
N ASP A 63 -11.38 17.86 -60.37
CA ASP A 63 -10.94 17.98 -61.75
C ASP A 63 -9.49 18.50 -61.79
N GLY A 64 -8.84 18.21 -62.92
CA GLY A 64 -7.40 18.28 -63.18
C GLY A 64 -6.60 19.52 -62.77
N ASN A 65 -5.33 19.24 -62.45
CA ASN A 65 -4.07 19.85 -62.94
C ASN A 65 -3.00 20.08 -61.85
N THR A 66 -1.97 19.25 -61.94
CA THR A 66 -0.51 19.52 -61.82
C THR A 66 0.10 20.23 -60.59
N HIS A 67 1.07 19.49 -60.01
CA HIS A 67 2.27 19.92 -59.29
C HIS A 67 2.14 20.59 -57.91
N SER A 68 2.23 19.76 -56.85
CA SER A 68 3.32 19.83 -55.86
C SER A 68 3.11 18.74 -54.80
N VAL A 69 4.07 17.82 -54.71
CA VAL A 69 4.12 16.84 -53.63
C VAL A 69 4.62 17.59 -52.39
N VAL A 70 3.69 18.04 -51.57
CA VAL A 70 3.98 18.56 -50.23
C VAL A 70 3.83 17.38 -49.25
N ASN A 71 4.89 17.12 -48.49
CA ASN A 71 4.93 16.16 -47.38
C ASN A 71 3.92 16.54 -46.29
N THR A 72 2.64 16.23 -46.48
CA THR A 72 1.57 16.57 -45.52
C THR A 72 1.46 15.59 -44.34
N SER A 73 2.29 14.54 -44.28
CA SER A 73 2.32 13.59 -43.16
C SER A 73 3.17 14.06 -41.99
N GLN A 74 4.15 14.94 -42.20
CA GLN A 74 5.02 15.43 -41.12
C GLN A 74 4.35 16.56 -40.31
N ASP A 75 3.55 17.41 -40.97
CA ASP A 75 2.90 18.56 -40.33
C ASP A 75 1.65 18.19 -39.53
N CYS A 76 1.05 17.02 -39.78
CA CYS A 76 -0.10 16.52 -39.01
C CYS A 76 0.29 15.86 -37.67
N LEU A 77 1.58 15.55 -37.46
CA LEU A 77 2.07 14.94 -36.21
C LEU A 77 2.46 15.97 -35.15
N ASN A 78 2.66 17.23 -35.54
CA ASN A 78 3.11 18.31 -34.65
C ASN A 78 1.96 19.04 -33.91
N ALA A 79 0.72 18.56 -34.04
CA ALA A 79 -0.46 19.13 -33.39
C ALA A 79 -1.20 18.12 -32.50
N ILE A 80 -0.49 17.13 -31.96
CA ILE A 80 -1.02 16.32 -30.85
C ILE A 80 -0.64 17.06 -29.57
N ASP A 81 -1.62 17.72 -28.98
CA ASP A 81 -1.56 18.30 -27.64
C ASP A 81 -1.48 17.13 -26.62
N VAL A 82 -0.31 16.48 -26.58
CA VAL A 82 0.00 15.47 -25.57
C VAL A 82 0.05 16.22 -24.25
N ARG A 83 -0.84 15.88 -23.31
CA ARG A 83 -0.82 16.43 -21.95
C ARG A 83 0.62 16.49 -21.44
N GLU A 84 1.09 17.67 -21.02
CA GLU A 84 2.47 17.90 -20.57
C GLU A 84 2.90 16.93 -19.46
N GLU A 85 1.96 16.47 -18.62
CA GLU A 85 2.18 15.38 -17.65
C GLU A 85 1.20 14.22 -17.84
N ALA A 86 1.74 13.00 -17.92
CA ALA A 86 0.95 11.77 -17.96
C ALA A 86 0.18 11.56 -16.64
N SER A 87 -1.01 10.97 -16.73
CA SER A 87 -1.81 10.64 -15.55
C SER A 87 -1.10 9.60 -14.67
N VAL A 88 -1.43 9.55 -13.37
CA VAL A 88 -0.86 8.53 -12.46
C VAL A 88 -1.17 7.11 -12.97
N ALA A 89 -2.40 6.85 -13.43
CA ALA A 89 -2.77 5.55 -14.00
C ALA A 89 -1.89 5.16 -15.19
N THR A 90 -1.53 6.13 -16.05
CA THR A 90 -0.60 5.92 -17.17
C THR A 90 0.83 5.67 -16.68
N LEU A 91 1.30 6.43 -15.70
CA LEU A 91 2.66 6.28 -15.13
C LEU A 91 2.87 4.90 -14.48
N LEU A 92 1.84 4.35 -13.80
CA LEU A 92 1.90 3.02 -13.18
C LEU A 92 2.19 1.89 -14.18
N MET A 93 1.85 2.10 -15.45
CA MET A 93 2.10 1.15 -16.53
C MET A 93 3.44 1.38 -17.24
N ASN A 94 4.05 2.55 -17.06
CA ASN A 94 5.20 2.99 -17.83
C ASN A 94 6.51 2.81 -17.05
N LEU A 95 7.05 1.59 -17.09
CA LEU A 95 8.40 1.28 -16.61
C LEU A 95 9.39 1.34 -17.76
N ASP A 96 10.41 2.15 -17.59
CA ASP A 96 11.48 2.36 -18.56
C ASP A 96 12.70 1.51 -18.16
N ASN A 97 12.69 0.24 -18.55
CA ASN A 97 13.76 -0.72 -18.25
C ASN A 97 14.89 -0.64 -19.29
N LYS A 98 15.55 0.52 -19.41
CA LYS A 98 16.62 0.75 -20.42
C LYS A 98 17.78 -0.26 -20.38
N PHE A 99 17.93 -1.01 -19.29
CA PHE A 99 18.99 -2.01 -19.12
C PHE A 99 18.69 -3.34 -19.82
N ASP A 100 17.43 -3.63 -20.18
CA ASP A 100 17.03 -4.92 -20.74
C ASP A 100 17.24 -4.95 -22.26
N PRO A 101 18.17 -5.76 -22.79
CA PRO A 101 18.46 -5.80 -24.23
C PRO A 101 17.35 -6.47 -25.06
N PHE A 102 16.36 -7.09 -24.43
CA PHE A 102 15.26 -7.79 -25.13
C PHE A 102 13.92 -7.07 -25.03
N ASP A 103 13.88 -5.89 -24.41
CA ASP A 103 12.68 -5.07 -24.23
C ASP A 103 11.49 -5.90 -23.70
N ALA A 104 11.74 -6.74 -22.67
CA ALA A 104 10.70 -7.58 -22.11
C ALA A 104 9.58 -6.71 -21.51
N MET A 105 8.33 -7.12 -21.74
CA MET A 105 7.15 -6.40 -21.24
C MET A 105 7.09 -6.30 -19.71
N SER A 106 7.73 -7.25 -19.02
CA SER A 106 7.86 -7.26 -17.56
C SER A 106 9.33 -7.10 -17.20
N THR A 107 9.63 -6.29 -16.19
CA THR A 107 10.98 -6.09 -15.68
C THR A 107 11.63 -7.45 -15.36
N PRO A 108 12.81 -7.77 -15.93
CA PRO A 108 13.54 -8.97 -15.57
C PRO A 108 13.88 -9.02 -14.07
N LEU A 109 13.74 -10.20 -13.48
CA LEU A 109 14.08 -10.44 -12.07
C LEU A 109 15.57 -10.76 -11.93
N TYR A 110 16.32 -9.86 -11.28
CA TYR A 110 17.74 -10.06 -10.96
C TYR A 110 17.90 -10.79 -9.63
N GLN A 111 17.56 -12.07 -9.60
CA GLN A 111 17.76 -12.95 -8.44
C GLN A 111 19.23 -13.41 -8.34
N THR A 112 20.12 -12.46 -8.07
CA THR A 112 21.56 -12.69 -7.84
C THR A 112 22.03 -11.89 -6.63
N ALA A 113 23.09 -12.35 -5.99
CA ALA A 113 23.74 -11.62 -4.89
C ALA A 113 24.87 -10.71 -5.40
N THR A 114 25.67 -11.19 -6.36
CA THR A 114 26.88 -10.52 -6.86
C THR A 114 26.85 -10.36 -8.36
N PHE A 115 27.63 -9.39 -8.84
CA PHE A 115 27.80 -9.08 -10.26
C PHE A 115 29.27 -9.18 -10.64
N LYS A 116 29.56 -9.69 -11.84
CA LYS A 116 30.92 -9.76 -12.37
C LYS A 116 31.45 -8.34 -12.60
N GLN A 117 32.62 -8.04 -12.05
CA GLN A 117 33.29 -6.75 -12.25
C GLN A 117 34.06 -6.73 -13.58
N PRO A 118 34.16 -5.57 -14.26
CA PRO A 118 34.86 -5.45 -15.54
C PRO A 118 36.37 -5.66 -15.40
N SER A 119 36.95 -5.26 -14.26
CA SER A 119 38.37 -5.43 -13.96
C SER A 119 38.60 -5.59 -12.44
N ALA A 120 39.85 -5.70 -12.02
CA ALA A 120 40.22 -5.78 -10.60
C ALA A 120 40.13 -4.43 -9.85
N ILE A 121 40.03 -3.30 -10.57
CA ILE A 121 40.09 -1.95 -10.00
C ILE A 121 38.90 -1.05 -10.39
N GLU A 122 38.10 -1.45 -11.38
CA GLU A 122 36.92 -0.72 -11.82
C GLU A 122 35.66 -1.48 -11.42
N ASN A 123 34.65 -0.74 -10.94
CA ASN A 123 33.35 -1.30 -10.63
C ASN A 123 32.41 -1.18 -11.83
N GLY A 124 31.59 -2.22 -12.04
CA GLY A 124 30.42 -2.13 -12.89
C GLY A 124 29.31 -1.27 -12.25
N PRO A 125 28.18 -1.09 -12.96
CA PRO A 125 27.03 -0.36 -12.42
C PRO A 125 26.44 -1.00 -11.16
N TYR A 126 26.59 -2.31 -11.02
CA TYR A 126 26.20 -3.09 -9.85
C TYR A 126 27.36 -3.99 -9.44
N ASP A 127 27.50 -4.18 -8.13
CA ASP A 127 28.50 -5.03 -7.50
C ASP A 127 27.86 -6.08 -6.60
N TYR A 128 26.92 -5.64 -5.74
CA TYR A 128 26.31 -6.44 -4.69
C TYR A 128 24.86 -6.01 -4.45
N THR A 129 23.91 -6.96 -4.45
CA THR A 129 22.46 -6.68 -4.36
C THR A 129 22.03 -5.92 -3.11
N ARG A 130 22.82 -5.92 -2.03
CA ARG A 130 22.59 -5.05 -0.86
C ARG A 130 22.76 -3.57 -1.20
N SER A 131 23.76 -3.23 -2.03
CA SER A 131 24.06 -1.86 -2.46
C SER A 131 23.09 -1.40 -3.55
N GLY A 132 22.78 -2.24 -4.54
CA GLY A 132 21.90 -1.90 -5.65
C GLY A 132 21.51 -3.13 -6.45
N ASN A 133 20.33 -3.12 -7.07
CA ASN A 133 19.85 -4.24 -7.88
C ASN A 133 18.90 -3.74 -8.98
N PRO A 134 19.05 -4.14 -10.25
CA PRO A 134 18.25 -3.60 -11.36
C PRO A 134 16.73 -3.68 -11.15
N THR A 135 16.24 -4.77 -10.56
CA THR A 135 14.79 -4.94 -10.29
C THR A 135 14.31 -3.99 -9.19
N ARG A 136 15.13 -3.75 -8.15
CA ARG A 136 14.81 -2.80 -7.09
C ARG A 136 14.89 -1.36 -7.58
N ASP A 137 15.91 -1.02 -8.36
CA ASP A 137 16.11 0.32 -8.93
C ASP A 137 14.93 0.71 -9.85
N ALA A 138 14.39 -0.25 -10.63
CA ALA A 138 13.19 -0.01 -11.43
C ALA A 138 11.96 0.34 -10.56
N LEU A 139 11.79 -0.34 -9.43
CA LEU A 139 10.71 -0.06 -8.47
C LEU A 139 10.91 1.30 -7.78
N GLU A 140 12.11 1.57 -7.27
CA GLU A 140 12.47 2.83 -6.61
C GLU A 140 12.30 4.02 -7.56
N SER A 141 12.72 3.89 -8.82
CA SER A 141 12.53 4.92 -9.85
C SER A 141 11.05 5.23 -10.10
N LEU A 142 10.20 4.21 -10.21
CA LEU A 142 8.76 4.41 -10.39
C LEU A 142 8.14 5.09 -9.16
N LEU A 143 8.49 4.66 -7.95
CA LEU A 143 7.97 5.23 -6.70
C LEU A 143 8.39 6.69 -6.51
N ALA A 144 9.63 7.03 -6.86
CA ALA A 144 10.10 8.41 -6.85
C ALA A 144 9.26 9.30 -7.79
N LYS A 145 8.99 8.83 -9.00
CA LYS A 145 8.13 9.56 -9.96
C LYS A 145 6.69 9.73 -9.45
N LEU A 146 6.13 8.71 -8.81
CA LEU A 146 4.76 8.75 -8.28
C LEU A 146 4.59 9.78 -7.16
N ASP A 147 5.56 9.85 -6.25
CA ASP A 147 5.53 10.79 -5.11
C ASP A 147 6.14 12.17 -5.46
N LYS A 148 6.64 12.38 -6.68
CA LYS A 148 7.42 13.57 -7.10
C LYS A 148 8.62 13.80 -6.18
N ALA A 149 9.32 12.72 -5.87
CA ALA A 149 10.51 12.67 -5.03
C ALA A 149 11.79 12.74 -5.86
N ASP A 150 12.88 13.19 -5.25
CA ASP A 150 14.20 13.14 -5.88
C ASP A 150 14.71 11.70 -5.95
N ARG A 151 14.51 10.92 -4.87
CA ARG A 151 14.86 9.49 -4.80
C ARG A 151 13.85 8.70 -3.97
N ALA A 152 13.80 7.39 -4.20
CA ALA A 152 13.06 6.45 -3.37
C ALA A 152 13.97 5.29 -2.95
N PHE A 153 13.59 4.61 -1.87
CA PHE A 153 14.31 3.50 -1.27
C PHE A 153 13.30 2.43 -0.84
N CYS A 154 13.49 1.19 -1.29
CA CYS A 154 12.66 0.05 -0.92
C CYS A 154 13.31 -0.76 0.20
N PHE A 155 12.55 -1.06 1.25
CA PHE A 155 12.99 -1.78 2.45
C PHE A 155 12.24 -3.09 2.62
N THR A 156 12.82 -4.04 3.35
CA THR A 156 12.22 -5.36 3.64
C THR A 156 10.83 -5.29 4.30
N SER A 157 10.51 -4.18 4.98
CA SER A 157 9.18 -3.92 5.52
C SER A 157 9.00 -2.43 5.80
N GLY A 158 7.75 -2.01 6.03
CA GLY A 158 7.47 -0.65 6.52
C GLY A 158 8.20 -0.34 7.83
N MET A 159 8.33 -1.31 8.74
CA MET A 159 9.07 -1.09 9.98
C MET A 159 10.58 -0.91 9.77
N ALA A 160 11.16 -1.59 8.78
CA ALA A 160 12.56 -1.39 8.42
C ALA A 160 12.80 0.00 7.83
N ALA A 161 11.88 0.49 6.99
CA ALA A 161 11.90 1.87 6.49
C ALA A 161 11.85 2.89 7.64
N LEU A 162 10.89 2.74 8.56
CA LEU A 162 10.75 3.63 9.71
C LEU A 162 11.96 3.59 10.65
N ALA A 163 12.49 2.40 10.94
CA ALA A 163 13.69 2.25 11.75
C ALA A 163 14.88 2.97 11.11
N SER A 164 15.08 2.84 9.80
CA SER A 164 16.13 3.55 9.07
C SER A 164 16.00 5.07 9.19
N VAL A 165 14.78 5.63 9.12
CA VAL A 165 14.56 7.07 9.38
C VAL A 165 14.99 7.46 10.80
N THR A 166 14.68 6.62 11.81
CA THR A 166 15.10 6.93 13.19
C THR A 166 16.62 6.91 13.39
N HIS A 167 17.36 6.19 12.55
CA HIS A 167 18.82 6.14 12.59
C HIS A 167 19.52 7.34 11.91
N LEU A 168 18.76 8.28 11.32
CA LEU A 168 19.27 9.60 10.95
C LEU A 168 19.58 10.46 12.19
N LEU A 169 18.92 10.18 13.30
CA LEU A 169 19.03 10.94 14.54
C LEU A 169 20.21 10.45 15.39
N LYS A 170 20.73 11.35 16.22
CA LYS A 170 21.83 11.11 17.16
C LYS A 170 21.32 11.14 18.59
N SER A 171 22.13 10.60 19.50
CA SER A 171 21.85 10.70 20.94
C SER A 171 21.65 12.15 21.36
N GLY A 172 20.58 12.41 22.12
CA GLY A 172 20.16 13.75 22.54
C GLY A 172 19.23 14.48 21.57
N ASP A 173 19.07 14.00 20.33
CA ASP A 173 18.04 14.52 19.42
C ASP A 173 16.64 14.14 19.90
N GLU A 174 15.63 14.86 19.40
CA GLU A 174 14.25 14.70 19.80
C GLU A 174 13.32 14.48 18.60
N ILE A 175 12.37 13.53 18.77
CA ILE A 175 11.27 13.26 17.85
C ILE A 175 9.97 13.79 18.47
N VAL A 176 9.22 14.59 17.71
CA VAL A 176 7.81 14.89 18.01
C VAL A 176 6.93 14.03 17.11
N ALA A 177 6.13 13.14 17.69
CA ALA A 177 5.31 12.21 16.93
C ALA A 177 3.84 12.31 17.35
N GLY A 178 2.90 12.05 16.42
CA GLY A 178 1.46 12.05 16.70
C GLY A 178 1.02 10.94 17.65
N ASP A 179 0.17 11.18 18.63
CA ASP A 179 -0.24 10.20 19.65
C ASP A 179 -1.06 9.01 19.09
N ASP A 180 -1.67 9.19 17.93
CA ASP A 180 -2.49 8.21 17.22
C ASP A 180 -1.75 7.68 15.98
N LEU A 181 -0.77 6.81 16.20
CA LEU A 181 0.00 6.14 15.14
C LEU A 181 -0.30 4.65 15.12
N TYR A 182 0.01 4.02 14.00
CA TYR A 182 0.15 2.57 13.93
C TYR A 182 0.90 1.99 15.14
N GLY A 183 0.31 0.97 15.78
CA GLY A 183 0.89 0.34 16.99
C GLY A 183 2.34 -0.17 16.84
N GLY A 184 2.79 -0.53 15.63
CA GLY A 184 4.20 -0.86 15.39
C GLY A 184 5.14 0.36 15.47
N SER A 185 4.70 1.51 14.96
CA SER A 185 5.40 2.79 15.09
C SER A 185 5.45 3.24 16.54
N ASP A 186 4.34 3.13 17.28
CA ASP A 186 4.28 3.44 18.72
C ASP A 186 5.23 2.55 19.53
N ARG A 187 5.30 1.25 19.22
CA ARG A 187 6.27 0.32 19.84
C ARG A 187 7.72 0.67 19.52
N LEU A 188 8.03 1.03 18.27
CA LEU A 188 9.39 1.46 17.86
C LEU A 188 9.80 2.71 18.65
N LEU A 189 8.94 3.72 18.66
CA LEU A 189 9.15 5.00 19.32
C LEU A 189 9.24 4.90 20.86
N SER A 190 8.48 3.98 21.48
CA SER A 190 8.44 3.86 22.93
C SER A 190 9.53 2.96 23.50
N ASN A 191 9.92 1.89 22.77
CA ASN A 191 10.73 0.81 23.36
C ASN A 191 12.10 0.64 22.71
N VAL A 192 12.31 1.12 21.48
CA VAL A 192 13.55 0.92 20.71
C VAL A 192 14.30 2.24 20.58
N VAL A 193 13.66 3.28 20.05
CA VAL A 193 14.28 4.60 19.84
C VAL A 193 14.92 5.18 21.11
N PRO A 194 14.31 5.10 22.31
CA PRO A 194 14.94 5.65 23.51
C PRO A 194 16.27 5.00 23.89
N ARG A 195 16.56 3.78 23.40
CA ARG A 195 17.82 3.07 23.66
C ARG A 195 19.02 3.73 22.99
N SER A 196 18.82 4.52 21.93
CA SER A 196 19.90 5.29 21.28
C SER A 196 20.13 6.67 21.94
N GLY A 197 19.38 7.00 23.00
CA GLY A 197 19.43 8.31 23.65
C GLY A 197 18.60 9.38 22.94
N VAL A 198 17.81 9.02 21.93
CA VAL A 198 16.84 9.91 21.28
C VAL A 198 15.60 10.05 22.17
N VAL A 199 15.16 11.29 22.37
CA VAL A 199 13.96 11.61 23.17
C VAL A 199 12.73 11.59 22.26
N VAL A 200 11.61 11.02 22.75
CA VAL A 200 10.34 11.01 22.00
C VAL A 200 9.26 11.76 22.78
N LYS A 201 8.66 12.76 22.15
CA LYS A 201 7.46 13.46 22.62
C LYS A 201 6.24 12.99 21.81
N ARG A 202 5.14 12.68 22.50
CA ARG A 202 3.87 12.29 21.89
C ARG A 202 2.91 13.47 22.01
N VAL A 203 2.29 13.88 20.90
CA VAL A 203 1.36 15.02 20.85
C VAL A 203 0.14 14.71 20.00
N ASN A 204 -0.99 15.35 20.27
CA ASN A 204 -2.12 15.32 19.33
C ASN A 204 -1.81 16.24 18.13
N THR A 205 -1.48 15.65 16.98
CA THR A 205 -1.08 16.42 15.78
C THR A 205 -2.25 17.12 15.07
N THR A 206 -3.49 16.90 15.50
CA THR A 206 -4.62 17.70 15.06
C THR A 206 -4.64 19.09 15.72
N SER A 207 -3.96 19.24 16.86
CA SER A 207 -3.79 20.50 17.59
C SER A 207 -2.47 21.15 17.21
N LEU A 208 -2.53 22.20 16.39
CA LEU A 208 -1.35 22.97 16.01
C LEU A 208 -0.66 23.64 17.20
N GLU A 209 -1.41 23.97 18.25
CA GLU A 209 -0.87 24.54 19.49
C GLU A 209 -0.03 23.52 20.26
N GLU A 210 -0.51 22.27 20.36
CA GLU A 210 0.26 21.19 21.00
C GLU A 210 1.52 20.86 20.22
N VAL A 211 1.44 20.82 18.88
CA VAL A 211 2.61 20.63 18.01
C VAL A 211 3.62 21.74 18.25
N ALA A 212 3.20 23.01 18.16
CA ALA A 212 4.08 24.15 18.38
C ALA A 212 4.74 24.14 19.77
N SER A 213 4.00 23.75 20.81
CA SER A 213 4.49 23.70 22.19
C SER A 213 5.51 22.57 22.42
N ALA A 214 5.41 21.47 21.67
CA ALA A 214 6.33 20.35 21.80
C ALA A 214 7.64 20.55 21.03
N LEU A 215 7.62 21.36 19.97
CA LEU A 215 8.80 21.67 19.16
C LEU A 215 9.83 22.49 19.95
N GLY A 216 11.11 22.20 19.74
CA GLY A 216 12.21 22.94 20.33
C GLY A 216 13.54 22.74 19.60
N PRO A 217 14.65 23.32 20.09
CA PRO A 217 15.93 23.34 19.39
C PRO A 217 16.56 21.94 19.19
N ARG A 218 16.17 20.97 20.02
CA ARG A 218 16.60 19.56 19.91
C ARG A 218 15.73 18.74 18.97
N THR A 219 14.57 19.24 18.56
CA THR A 219 13.70 18.51 17.63
C THR A 219 14.40 18.38 16.28
N LYS A 220 14.54 17.14 15.80
CA LYS A 220 15.12 16.82 14.49
C LYS A 220 14.18 16.08 13.57
N LEU A 221 13.09 15.53 14.11
CA LEU A 221 12.07 14.85 13.33
C LEU A 221 10.68 15.12 13.90
N VAL A 222 9.76 15.50 13.02
CA VAL A 222 8.33 15.44 13.25
C VAL A 222 7.77 14.26 12.46
N TRP A 223 7.03 13.37 13.11
CA TRP A 223 6.45 12.17 12.50
C TRP A 223 4.92 12.22 12.55
N LEU A 224 4.31 12.32 11.36
CA LEU A 224 2.87 12.33 11.14
C LEU A 224 2.35 11.06 10.46
N GLU A 225 1.08 10.77 10.70
CA GLU A 225 0.24 9.84 9.94
C GLU A 225 -1.12 10.55 9.76
N SER A 226 -1.62 10.70 8.52
CA SER A 226 -2.88 11.40 8.26
C SER A 226 -3.55 10.89 6.97
N PRO A 227 -4.77 10.34 7.01
CA PRO A 227 -5.57 10.05 8.22
C PRO A 227 -4.88 9.04 9.15
N THR A 228 -5.07 9.20 10.46
CA THR A 228 -4.53 8.25 11.44
C THR A 228 -5.26 6.90 11.39
N ASN A 229 -4.57 5.80 11.68
CA ASN A 229 -5.18 4.48 11.83
C ASN A 229 -5.28 4.10 13.32
N PRO A 230 -6.48 3.81 13.88
CA PRO A 230 -7.76 3.58 13.19
C PRO A 230 -8.76 4.75 13.25
N ARG A 231 -8.49 5.84 13.98
CA ARG A 231 -9.50 6.89 14.25
C ARG A 231 -9.74 7.88 13.10
N GLN A 232 -8.91 7.83 12.06
CA GLN A 232 -9.02 8.67 10.86
C GLN A 232 -8.91 10.17 11.15
N GLN A 233 -8.13 10.55 12.18
CA GLN A 233 -7.88 11.95 12.47
C GLN A 233 -7.03 12.60 11.39
N ILE A 234 -7.29 13.88 11.10
CA ILE A 234 -6.66 14.62 10.02
C ILE A 234 -5.77 15.71 10.61
N SER A 235 -4.49 15.68 10.26
CA SER A 235 -3.52 16.71 10.63
C SER A 235 -3.23 17.61 9.43
N ASP A 236 -3.02 18.92 9.65
CA ASP A 236 -2.66 19.87 8.58
C ASP A 236 -1.18 19.72 8.25
N ILE A 237 -0.89 18.99 7.16
CA ILE A 237 0.50 18.65 6.79
C ILE A 237 1.31 19.91 6.47
N ARG A 238 0.69 20.90 5.81
CA ARG A 238 1.38 22.11 5.36
C ARG A 238 1.84 22.95 6.55
N LYS A 239 0.93 23.21 7.50
CA LYS A 239 1.27 24.01 8.69
C LYS A 239 2.28 23.32 9.59
N ILE A 240 2.19 21.99 9.73
CA ILE A 240 3.16 21.26 10.55
C ILE A 240 4.54 21.23 9.86
N ALA A 241 4.60 21.15 8.53
CA ALA A 241 5.85 21.29 7.78
C ALA A 241 6.52 22.63 8.05
N GLU A 242 5.77 23.73 7.92
CA GLU A 242 6.27 25.08 8.20
C GLU A 242 6.84 25.19 9.62
N MET A 243 6.14 24.66 10.63
CA MET A 243 6.59 24.67 12.02
C MET A 243 7.85 23.82 12.24
N ALA A 244 7.91 22.63 11.65
CA ALA A 244 9.07 21.74 11.74
C ALA A 244 10.31 22.38 11.10
N HIS A 245 10.17 22.91 9.89
CA HIS A 245 11.25 23.53 9.13
C HIS A 245 11.76 24.80 9.80
N ALA A 246 10.90 25.59 10.46
CA ALA A 246 11.31 26.75 11.25
C ALA A 246 12.25 26.38 12.42
N GLN A 247 12.23 25.13 12.89
CA GLN A 247 13.14 24.59 13.91
C GLN A 247 14.32 23.79 13.31
N GLY A 248 14.41 23.70 11.98
CA GLY A 248 15.38 22.86 11.29
C GLY A 248 15.17 21.36 11.50
N ALA A 249 13.93 20.93 11.79
CA ALA A 249 13.53 19.54 11.89
C ALA A 249 13.01 19.01 10.56
N LEU A 250 13.22 17.73 10.29
CA LEU A 250 12.61 17.03 9.15
C LEU A 250 11.14 16.71 9.46
N LEU A 251 10.31 16.68 8.41
CA LEU A 251 8.95 16.15 8.47
C LEU A 251 8.87 14.80 7.74
N LEU A 252 8.54 13.74 8.49
CA LEU A 252 8.14 12.44 7.99
C LEU A 252 6.61 12.33 7.99
N VAL A 253 6.04 11.93 6.85
CA VAL A 253 4.62 11.55 6.75
C VAL A 253 4.50 10.08 6.35
N ASP A 254 3.96 9.25 7.24
CA ASP A 254 3.48 7.91 6.88
C ASP A 254 2.19 8.05 6.07
N ASN A 255 2.31 7.80 4.77
CA ASN A 255 1.26 7.94 3.78
C ASN A 255 0.65 6.58 3.39
N SER A 256 0.93 5.53 4.18
CA SER A 256 0.54 4.15 3.89
C SER A 256 -0.95 3.98 3.59
N ILE A 257 -1.82 4.73 4.26
CA ILE A 257 -3.28 4.61 4.13
C ILE A 257 -3.84 5.28 2.88
N MET A 258 -3.12 6.26 2.34
CA MET A 258 -3.55 7.07 1.20
C MET A 258 -2.92 6.60 -0.11
N SER A 259 -1.67 6.13 -0.06
CA SER A 259 -0.81 5.85 -1.21
C SER A 259 -0.54 7.10 -2.11
N PRO A 260 0.42 7.01 -3.06
CA PRO A 260 0.75 8.12 -3.96
C PRO A 260 -0.41 8.60 -4.85
N VAL A 261 -1.44 7.77 -5.05
CA VAL A 261 -2.54 8.12 -5.96
C VAL A 261 -3.52 9.13 -5.34
N LEU A 262 -3.64 9.16 -4.00
CA LEU A 262 -4.58 10.03 -3.30
C LEU A 262 -3.90 11.22 -2.63
N ALA A 263 -2.67 11.07 -2.15
CA ALA A 263 -1.94 12.14 -1.50
C ALA A 263 -0.45 12.07 -1.81
N ARG A 264 0.19 13.23 -2.00
CA ARG A 264 1.64 13.38 -2.20
C ARG A 264 2.22 14.36 -1.19
N PRO A 265 2.55 13.92 0.03
CA PRO A 265 2.96 14.83 1.09
C PRO A 265 4.25 15.61 0.82
N LEU A 266 5.13 15.16 -0.09
CA LEU A 266 6.31 15.93 -0.53
C LEU A 266 5.95 17.27 -1.22
N GLU A 267 4.76 17.34 -1.84
CA GLU A 267 4.20 18.59 -2.39
C GLU A 267 3.56 19.47 -1.31
N LEU A 268 3.40 18.95 -0.09
CA LEU A 268 2.79 19.61 1.06
C LEU A 268 3.82 20.04 2.12
N GLY A 269 5.11 19.86 1.83
CA GLY A 269 6.22 20.24 2.71
C GLY A 269 6.85 19.10 3.50
N ALA A 270 6.42 17.83 3.32
CA ALA A 270 7.17 16.71 3.88
C ALA A 270 8.55 16.57 3.24
N ASP A 271 9.54 16.14 4.02
CA ASP A 271 10.89 15.82 3.53
C ASP A 271 11.02 14.33 3.20
N ILE A 272 10.31 13.50 3.97
CA ILE A 272 10.26 12.05 3.83
C ILE A 272 8.80 11.63 3.79
N VAL A 273 8.45 10.84 2.79
CA VAL A 273 7.18 10.11 2.75
C VAL A 273 7.48 8.63 2.90
N MET A 274 6.77 7.99 3.82
CA MET A 274 6.88 6.56 4.06
C MET A 274 5.61 5.85 3.61
N HIS A 275 5.78 4.68 2.99
CA HIS A 275 4.69 3.75 2.75
C HIS A 275 5.05 2.35 3.23
N SER A 276 4.12 1.68 3.88
CA SER A 276 4.13 0.22 3.98
C SER A 276 3.66 -0.35 2.65
N ALA A 277 4.60 -0.74 1.78
CA ALA A 277 4.28 -1.32 0.48
C ALA A 277 3.52 -2.65 0.55
N THR A 278 3.59 -3.33 1.70
CA THR A 278 2.69 -4.44 2.09
C THR A 278 1.20 -4.13 1.86
N LYS A 279 0.80 -2.85 1.90
CA LYS A 279 -0.59 -2.39 1.82
C LYS A 279 -1.00 -2.15 0.37
N PHE A 280 -1.39 -0.91 0.04
CA PHE A 280 -1.96 -0.56 -1.26
C PHE A 280 -1.00 -0.67 -2.44
N ILE A 281 0.32 -0.48 -2.22
CA ILE A 281 1.31 -0.54 -3.31
C ILE A 281 1.34 -1.96 -3.89
N ALA A 282 1.61 -2.97 -3.07
CA ALA A 282 1.52 -4.37 -3.49
C ALA A 282 0.06 -4.77 -3.75
N GLY A 283 -0.82 -4.59 -2.76
CA GLY A 283 -2.27 -4.74 -2.90
C GLY A 283 -2.83 -6.16 -2.88
N HIS A 284 -1.99 -7.19 -2.72
CA HIS A 284 -2.39 -8.59 -2.88
C HIS A 284 -2.12 -9.48 -1.64
N SER A 285 -1.69 -8.88 -0.52
CA SER A 285 -1.44 -9.59 0.75
C SER A 285 -0.40 -10.71 0.68
N ASP A 286 0.56 -10.62 -0.26
CA ASP A 286 1.50 -11.70 -0.59
C ASP A 286 2.98 -11.30 -0.45
N LEU A 287 3.27 -10.08 0.00
CA LEU A 287 4.64 -9.61 0.26
C LEU A 287 4.71 -8.66 1.45
N MET A 288 5.93 -8.51 2.00
CA MET A 288 6.27 -7.45 2.95
C MET A 288 7.18 -6.43 2.27
N GLY A 289 6.94 -5.15 2.52
CA GLY A 289 7.77 -4.09 1.95
C GLY A 289 7.54 -2.74 2.62
N GLY A 290 8.58 -1.91 2.60
CA GLY A 290 8.56 -0.51 3.00
C GLY A 290 9.13 0.35 1.89
N VAL A 291 8.70 1.60 1.83
CA VAL A 291 9.20 2.59 0.86
C VAL A 291 9.46 3.88 1.62
N LEU A 292 10.61 4.50 1.36
CA LEU A 292 10.87 5.90 1.67
C LEU A 292 11.05 6.66 0.37
N THR A 293 10.28 7.71 0.14
CA THR A 293 10.47 8.69 -0.94
C THR A 293 10.89 10.00 -0.31
N VAL A 294 11.92 10.65 -0.89
CA VAL A 294 12.57 11.78 -0.24
C VAL A 294 12.84 12.96 -1.15
N LYS A 295 12.86 14.14 -0.54
CA LYS A 295 13.25 15.39 -1.15
C LYS A 295 14.60 15.84 -0.60
N GLY A 296 15.53 16.19 -1.49
CA GLY A 296 16.87 16.67 -1.19
C GLY A 296 17.96 15.60 -1.34
N GLU A 297 18.96 15.91 -2.16
CA GLU A 297 20.13 15.06 -2.43
C GLU A 297 20.91 14.64 -1.18
N LYS A 298 21.07 15.54 -0.21
CA LYS A 298 21.81 15.24 1.03
C LYS A 298 21.10 14.16 1.84
N LEU A 299 19.79 14.34 2.08
CA LEU A 299 18.97 13.40 2.82
C LEU A 299 18.91 12.03 2.11
N ALA A 300 18.78 12.05 0.79
CA ALA A 300 18.79 10.83 0.00
C ALA A 300 20.12 10.06 0.11
N LYS A 301 21.27 10.75 0.17
CA LYS A 301 22.57 10.10 0.39
C LYS A 301 22.68 9.47 1.78
N GLU A 302 22.17 10.13 2.81
CA GLU A 302 22.17 9.61 4.19
C GLU A 302 21.29 8.36 4.31
N LEU A 303 20.08 8.37 3.74
CA LEU A 303 19.19 7.20 3.76
C LEU A 303 19.69 6.05 2.88
N TYR A 304 20.29 6.33 1.72
CA TYR A 304 20.96 5.31 0.92
C TYR A 304 22.09 4.64 1.72
N PHE A 305 22.90 5.44 2.40
CA PHE A 305 23.98 4.92 3.24
C PHE A 305 23.44 3.99 4.32
N LEU A 306 22.34 4.35 5.00
CA LEU A 306 21.70 3.50 6.01
C LEU A 306 21.10 2.22 5.41
N GLN A 307 20.30 2.33 4.33
CA GLN A 307 19.70 1.18 3.64
C GLN A 307 20.76 0.14 3.26
N ASN A 308 21.88 0.60 2.69
CA ASN A 308 22.98 -0.27 2.33
C ASN A 308 23.69 -0.84 3.57
N SER A 309 24.04 0.00 4.54
CA SER A 309 24.87 -0.40 5.70
C SER A 309 24.15 -1.35 6.63
N GLU A 310 22.84 -1.16 6.83
CA GLU A 310 21.99 -2.03 7.65
C GLU A 310 21.51 -3.26 6.88
N GLY A 311 21.71 -3.29 5.56
CA GLY A 311 21.33 -4.39 4.70
C GLY A 311 19.83 -4.64 4.63
N SER A 312 19.05 -3.57 4.73
CA SER A 312 17.59 -3.63 4.86
C SER A 312 16.85 -3.34 3.55
N GLY A 313 17.55 -3.29 2.42
CA GLY A 313 16.96 -3.16 1.08
C GLY A 313 16.02 -4.32 0.75
N LEU A 314 14.91 -4.03 0.07
CA LEU A 314 13.93 -5.05 -0.32
C LEU A 314 14.56 -6.09 -1.30
N ALA A 315 14.19 -7.36 -1.14
CA ALA A 315 14.70 -8.44 -1.98
C ALA A 315 14.18 -8.33 -3.43
N PRO A 316 14.94 -8.80 -4.44
CA PRO A 316 14.55 -8.64 -5.85
C PRO A 316 13.20 -9.28 -6.20
N PHE A 317 12.88 -10.45 -5.63
CA PHE A 317 11.60 -11.12 -5.86
C PHE A 317 10.42 -10.29 -5.34
N ASP A 318 10.53 -9.75 -4.13
CA ASP A 318 9.50 -8.88 -3.55
C ASP A 318 9.39 -7.55 -4.31
N CYS A 319 10.51 -7.00 -4.81
CA CYS A 319 10.50 -5.84 -5.69
C CYS A 319 9.71 -6.14 -6.98
N TRP A 320 9.90 -7.32 -7.56
CA TRP A 320 9.19 -7.76 -8.75
C TRP A 320 7.69 -7.94 -8.50
N LEU A 321 7.29 -8.52 -7.36
CA LEU A 321 5.89 -8.62 -6.96
C LEU A 321 5.26 -7.24 -6.72
N CYS A 322 5.98 -6.32 -6.07
CA CYS A 322 5.55 -4.92 -5.96
C CYS A 322 5.36 -4.27 -7.34
N LEU A 323 6.32 -4.41 -8.25
CA LEU A 323 6.25 -3.90 -9.63
C LEU A 323 5.06 -4.47 -10.40
N ARG A 324 4.67 -5.71 -10.13
CA ARG A 324 3.47 -6.34 -10.69
C ARG A 324 2.19 -5.77 -10.07
N GLY A 325 2.11 -5.72 -8.74
CA GLY A 325 0.93 -5.28 -8.01
C GLY A 325 0.62 -3.79 -8.16
N ILE A 326 1.65 -2.96 -8.27
CA ILE A 326 1.50 -1.49 -8.35
C ILE A 326 0.80 -1.04 -9.64
N LYS A 327 0.87 -1.85 -10.72
CA LYS A 327 0.22 -1.57 -12.01
C LYS A 327 -1.29 -1.39 -11.89
N THR A 328 -1.91 -2.10 -10.96
CA THR A 328 -3.36 -2.03 -10.71
C THR A 328 -3.71 -1.10 -9.54
N MET A 329 -2.75 -0.37 -8.96
CA MET A 329 -2.96 0.44 -7.76
C MET A 329 -4.08 1.47 -7.92
N ALA A 330 -4.07 2.26 -9.00
CA ALA A 330 -5.12 3.25 -9.24
C ALA A 330 -6.51 2.61 -9.41
N LEU A 331 -6.60 1.52 -10.19
CA LEU A 331 -7.85 0.78 -10.40
C LEU A 331 -8.40 0.18 -9.10
N ARG A 332 -7.52 -0.45 -8.31
CA ARG A 332 -7.89 -1.03 -7.02
C ARG A 332 -8.42 0.04 -6.07
N ILE A 333 -7.69 1.16 -5.94
CA ILE A 333 -8.06 2.22 -5.00
C ILE A 333 -9.36 2.91 -5.39
N GLU A 334 -9.60 3.15 -6.68
CA GLU A 334 -10.88 3.71 -7.15
C GLU A 334 -12.06 2.85 -6.67
N LYS A 335 -12.02 1.54 -6.95
CA LYS A 335 -13.08 0.61 -6.54
C LYS A 335 -13.17 0.44 -5.03
N GLN A 336 -12.04 0.31 -4.34
CA GLN A 336 -11.99 0.16 -2.88
C GLN A 336 -12.53 1.41 -2.18
N GLN A 337 -12.20 2.60 -2.66
CA GLN A 337 -12.70 3.87 -2.11
C GLN A 337 -14.21 4.03 -2.32
N GLU A 338 -14.71 3.68 -3.51
CA GLU A 338 -16.16 3.72 -3.76
C GLU A 338 -16.92 2.72 -2.87
N ASN A 339 -16.38 1.50 -2.71
CA ASN A 339 -16.94 0.51 -1.79
C ASN A 339 -16.95 1.04 -0.34
N ALA A 340 -15.84 1.61 0.13
CA ALA A 340 -15.76 2.19 1.47
C ALA A 340 -16.77 3.33 1.68
N ARG A 341 -16.94 4.21 0.69
CA ARG A 341 -17.94 5.28 0.74
C ARG A 341 -19.36 4.72 0.91
N LYS A 342 -19.73 3.70 0.13
CA LYS A 342 -21.05 3.06 0.23
C LYS A 342 -21.27 2.40 1.59
N ILE A 343 -20.29 1.63 2.07
CA ILE A 343 -20.38 0.93 3.35
C ILE A 343 -20.43 1.94 4.51
N ALA A 344 -19.58 2.96 4.49
CA ALA A 344 -19.58 4.02 5.51
C ALA A 344 -20.92 4.77 5.56
N MET A 345 -21.54 5.05 4.40
CA MET A 345 -22.87 5.67 4.34
C MET A 345 -23.96 4.77 4.93
N TYR A 346 -23.96 3.48 4.59
CA TYR A 346 -24.87 2.50 5.20
C TYR A 346 -24.71 2.48 6.72
N LEU A 347 -23.48 2.32 7.22
CA LEU A 347 -23.19 2.28 8.66
C LEU A 347 -23.55 3.58 9.37
N SER A 348 -23.36 4.74 8.73
CA SER A 348 -23.65 6.05 9.32
C SER A 348 -25.15 6.27 9.58
N THR A 349 -26.02 5.50 8.91
CA THR A 349 -27.47 5.54 9.10
C THR A 349 -28.01 4.34 9.88
N HIS A 350 -27.14 3.39 10.26
CA HIS A 350 -27.54 2.14 10.89
C HIS A 350 -27.82 2.35 12.40
N PRO A 351 -28.98 1.93 12.93
CA PRO A 351 -29.41 2.25 14.31
C PRO A 351 -28.53 1.66 15.41
N ARG A 352 -27.73 0.63 15.09
CA ARG A 352 -26.81 -0.05 16.02
C ARG A 352 -25.36 0.46 15.91
N VAL A 353 -25.11 1.49 15.12
CA VAL A 353 -23.81 2.15 14.98
C VAL A 353 -23.88 3.50 15.67
N LYS A 354 -22.93 3.78 16.56
CA LYS A 354 -22.88 5.02 17.34
C LYS A 354 -22.15 6.13 16.59
N LYS A 355 -21.08 5.78 15.88
CA LYS A 355 -20.25 6.74 15.14
C LYS A 355 -19.45 6.01 14.07
N VAL A 356 -19.29 6.65 12.93
CA VAL A 356 -18.40 6.20 11.84
C VAL A 356 -17.26 7.21 11.70
N TYR A 357 -16.03 6.69 11.60
CA TYR A 357 -14.81 7.43 11.35
C TYR A 357 -14.36 7.18 9.91
N TYR A 358 -14.79 8.06 9.01
CA TYR A 358 -14.37 8.04 7.62
C TYR A 358 -14.22 9.47 7.10
N ALA A 359 -13.03 9.84 6.63
CA ALA A 359 -12.75 11.19 6.14
C ALA A 359 -13.65 11.62 4.96
N GLY A 360 -14.22 10.64 4.24
CA GLY A 360 -15.15 10.88 3.12
C GLY A 360 -16.57 11.25 3.53
N LEU A 361 -16.96 11.09 4.81
CA LEU A 361 -18.26 11.55 5.30
C LEU A 361 -18.24 13.06 5.56
N PRO A 362 -19.32 13.80 5.20
CA PRO A 362 -19.38 15.25 5.36
C PRO A 362 -19.29 15.69 6.83
N ASP A 363 -19.80 14.88 7.76
CA ASP A 363 -19.78 15.17 9.20
C ASP A 363 -18.45 14.81 9.88
N HIS A 364 -17.47 14.29 9.13
CA HIS A 364 -16.15 14.02 9.69
C HIS A 364 -15.44 15.34 10.04
N PRO A 365 -14.93 15.54 11.27
CA PRO A 365 -14.37 16.83 11.69
C PRO A 365 -13.23 17.36 10.80
N GLY A 366 -12.45 16.44 10.22
CA GLY A 366 -11.36 16.77 9.30
C GLY A 366 -11.73 16.74 7.82
N HIS A 367 -12.99 16.58 7.43
CA HIS A 367 -13.41 16.36 6.04
C HIS A 367 -12.84 17.42 5.07
N HIS A 368 -13.13 18.70 5.34
CA HIS A 368 -12.68 19.79 4.48
C HIS A 368 -11.15 19.90 4.42
N LEU A 369 -10.47 19.77 5.58
CA LEU A 369 -9.01 19.79 5.63
C LEU A 369 -8.41 18.64 4.82
N HIS A 370 -8.95 17.43 4.96
CA HIS A 370 -8.52 16.25 4.24
C HIS A 370 -8.59 16.47 2.73
N PHE A 371 -9.73 16.90 2.20
CA PHE A 371 -9.89 17.15 0.77
C PHE A 371 -9.14 18.39 0.26
N SER A 372 -8.65 19.26 1.15
CA SER A 372 -7.71 20.33 0.77
C SER A 372 -6.28 19.82 0.51
N GLN A 373 -5.96 18.59 0.93
CA GLN A 373 -4.60 18.02 0.86
C GLN A 373 -4.54 16.59 0.30
N ALA A 374 -5.69 15.99 -0.03
CA ALA A 374 -5.82 14.67 -0.64
C ALA A 374 -6.97 14.64 -1.66
N LYS A 375 -6.87 13.74 -2.64
CA LYS A 375 -7.81 13.60 -3.78
C LYS A 375 -8.96 12.61 -3.51
N GLY A 376 -8.96 11.97 -2.35
CA GLY A 376 -9.93 10.95 -1.97
C GLY A 376 -9.75 10.54 -0.52
N ALA A 377 -10.71 9.83 0.04
CA ALA A 377 -10.72 9.43 1.46
C ALA A 377 -10.15 8.02 1.72
N GLY A 378 -9.72 7.31 0.68
CA GLY A 378 -9.22 5.94 0.81
C GLY A 378 -10.32 4.94 1.14
N SER A 379 -9.91 3.73 1.54
CA SER A 379 -10.81 2.58 1.74
C SER A 379 -10.79 1.96 3.14
N VAL A 380 -10.11 2.61 4.07
CA VAL A 380 -10.06 2.21 5.47
C VAL A 380 -10.93 3.17 6.27
N PHE A 381 -11.77 2.62 7.12
CA PHE A 381 -12.58 3.38 8.06
C PHE A 381 -12.86 2.53 9.29
N SER A 382 -13.37 3.16 10.34
CA SER A 382 -13.77 2.47 11.54
C SER A 382 -15.12 2.95 12.04
N PHE A 383 -15.73 2.20 12.95
CA PHE A 383 -16.99 2.58 13.59
C PHE A 383 -17.07 1.97 14.99
N ILE A 384 -17.88 2.58 15.85
CA ILE A 384 -18.18 2.09 17.20
C ILE A 384 -19.66 1.71 17.30
N THR A 385 -19.95 0.70 18.12
CA THR A 385 -21.30 0.15 18.32
C THR A 385 -21.84 0.46 19.72
N GLY A 386 -20.97 0.83 20.66
CA GLY A 386 -21.24 0.91 22.09
C GLY A 386 -21.26 -0.45 22.79
N SER A 387 -20.93 -1.55 22.10
CA SER A 387 -20.99 -2.92 22.64
C SER A 387 -19.87 -3.78 22.09
N VAL A 388 -18.91 -4.15 22.97
CA VAL A 388 -17.83 -5.09 22.63
C VAL A 388 -18.40 -6.42 22.15
N ALA A 389 -19.51 -6.89 22.74
CA ALA A 389 -20.16 -8.13 22.34
C ALA A 389 -20.72 -8.06 20.91
N LEU A 390 -21.36 -6.95 20.54
CA LEU A 390 -21.86 -6.74 19.18
C LEU A 390 -20.69 -6.60 18.19
N SER A 391 -19.69 -5.79 18.52
CA SER A 391 -18.51 -5.60 17.66
C SER A 391 -17.77 -6.91 17.39
N LYS A 392 -17.58 -7.75 18.43
CA LYS A 392 -17.03 -9.09 18.29
C LYS A 392 -17.91 -9.97 17.38
N HIS A 393 -19.22 -9.97 17.62
CA HIS A 393 -20.17 -10.73 16.80
C HIS A 393 -20.09 -10.34 15.32
N LEU A 394 -20.03 -9.04 15.01
CA LEU A 394 -19.89 -8.56 13.62
C LEU A 394 -18.62 -9.11 12.98
N VAL A 395 -17.48 -8.98 13.67
CA VAL A 395 -16.17 -9.42 13.18
C VAL A 395 -16.12 -10.94 12.95
N GLU A 396 -16.77 -11.72 13.82
CA GLU A 396 -16.77 -13.20 13.74
C GLU A 396 -17.84 -13.77 12.80
N THR A 397 -18.91 -13.02 12.53
CA THR A 397 -20.09 -13.52 11.78
C THR A 397 -20.07 -13.17 10.31
N THR A 398 -19.45 -12.04 9.92
CA THR A 398 -19.32 -11.67 8.50
C THR A 398 -18.59 -12.75 7.72
N LYS A 399 -19.16 -13.15 6.58
CA LYS A 399 -18.61 -14.21 5.72
C LYS A 399 -17.67 -13.67 4.64
N TYR A 400 -17.86 -12.43 4.23
CA TYR A 400 -17.09 -11.81 3.16
C TYR A 400 -15.94 -10.95 3.67
N PHE A 401 -15.94 -10.58 4.94
CA PHE A 401 -14.79 -9.93 5.55
C PHE A 401 -13.91 -10.96 6.25
N SER A 402 -12.61 -10.95 5.95
CA SER A 402 -11.65 -11.81 6.65
C SER A 402 -11.14 -11.12 7.91
N ILE A 403 -11.09 -11.86 9.02
CA ILE A 403 -10.50 -11.39 10.28
C ILE A 403 -8.98 -11.38 10.12
N ALA A 404 -8.41 -10.21 9.86
CA ALA A 404 -6.97 -10.06 9.70
C ALA A 404 -6.50 -8.66 10.09
N VAL A 405 -5.24 -8.57 10.52
CA VAL A 405 -4.51 -7.30 10.58
C VAL A 405 -4.19 -6.82 9.15
N SER A 406 -3.57 -5.63 9.01
CA SER A 406 -3.28 -4.99 7.72
C SER A 406 -4.50 -4.31 7.07
N PHE A 407 -4.33 -3.80 5.85
CA PHE A 407 -5.35 -3.15 5.01
C PHE A 407 -4.82 -2.97 3.57
N GLY A 408 -5.68 -2.52 2.66
CA GLY A 408 -5.30 -2.11 1.29
C GLY A 408 -5.17 -3.25 0.29
N SER A 409 -5.49 -4.49 0.71
CA SER A 409 -5.57 -5.64 -0.18
C SER A 409 -6.86 -5.64 -1.00
N VAL A 410 -6.88 -6.39 -2.11
CA VAL A 410 -8.09 -6.64 -2.90
C VAL A 410 -9.21 -7.32 -2.11
N LYS A 411 -8.89 -8.03 -1.02
CA LYS A 411 -9.86 -8.69 -0.14
C LYS A 411 -10.31 -7.74 0.97
N SER A 412 -11.61 -7.72 1.24
CA SER A 412 -12.20 -6.99 2.37
C SER A 412 -11.79 -7.62 3.71
N LEU A 413 -11.29 -6.79 4.64
CA LEU A 413 -10.83 -7.21 5.96
C LEU A 413 -11.63 -6.49 7.06
N ILE A 414 -11.85 -7.17 8.18
CA ILE A 414 -12.48 -6.63 9.39
C ILE A 414 -11.65 -6.99 10.63
N SER A 415 -11.59 -6.09 11.60
CA SER A 415 -10.76 -6.26 12.79
C SER A 415 -11.24 -5.38 13.95
N MET A 416 -10.89 -5.76 15.18
CA MET A 416 -11.02 -4.91 16.36
C MET A 416 -9.64 -4.42 16.78
N PRO A 417 -9.23 -3.17 16.48
CA PRO A 417 -7.85 -2.71 16.68
C PRO A 417 -7.33 -2.90 18.11
N CYS A 418 -8.15 -2.62 19.12
CA CYS A 418 -7.78 -2.71 20.55
C CYS A 418 -7.39 -4.14 20.99
N PHE A 419 -7.97 -5.17 20.36
CA PHE A 419 -7.68 -6.58 20.66
C PHE A 419 -6.66 -7.20 19.69
N MET A 420 -6.24 -6.47 18.66
CA MET A 420 -5.38 -6.99 17.60
C MET A 420 -4.16 -6.07 17.37
N SER A 421 -4.23 -5.14 16.42
CA SER A 421 -3.08 -4.35 15.96
C SER A 421 -2.57 -3.33 16.98
N HIS A 422 -3.41 -2.90 17.92
CA HIS A 422 -3.10 -1.94 18.98
C HIS A 422 -3.07 -2.59 20.38
N ALA A 423 -3.08 -3.92 20.44
CA ALA A 423 -3.05 -4.66 21.70
C ALA A 423 -1.80 -4.35 22.55
N SER A 424 -0.69 -3.94 21.91
CA SER A 424 0.55 -3.55 22.61
C SER A 424 0.50 -2.19 23.28
N ILE A 425 -0.50 -1.35 23.00
CA ILE A 425 -0.70 -0.06 23.68
C ILE A 425 -1.42 -0.34 25.02
N PRO A 426 -0.93 0.13 26.18
CA PRO A 426 -1.61 -0.08 27.46
C PRO A 426 -3.07 0.37 27.45
N ALA A 427 -3.96 -0.34 28.17
CA ALA A 427 -5.41 -0.07 28.13
C ALA A 427 -5.76 1.36 28.54
N GLU A 428 -5.15 1.86 29.62
CA GLU A 428 -5.29 3.24 30.10
C GLU A 428 -4.88 4.28 29.04
N VAL A 429 -3.84 3.99 28.25
CA VAL A 429 -3.37 4.85 27.17
C VAL A 429 -4.33 4.79 25.98
N ARG A 430 -4.90 3.61 25.67
CA ARG A 430 -5.93 3.48 24.63
C ARG A 430 -7.18 4.27 24.99
N GLU A 431 -7.64 4.16 26.24
CA GLU A 431 -8.80 4.89 26.74
C GLU A 431 -8.56 6.41 26.70
N ALA A 432 -7.41 6.88 27.19
CA ALA A 432 -7.03 8.30 27.12
C ALA A 432 -6.95 8.82 25.67
N ARG A 433 -6.58 7.96 24.72
CA ARG A 433 -6.56 8.26 23.28
C ARG A 433 -7.92 7.98 22.60
N GLY A 434 -9.00 7.69 23.32
CA GLY A 434 -10.32 7.47 22.73
C GLY A 434 -10.41 6.23 21.82
N LEU A 435 -9.53 5.24 22.01
CA LEU A 435 -9.59 3.93 21.35
C LEU A 435 -10.44 2.99 22.21
N THR A 436 -11.76 3.06 22.03
CA THR A 436 -12.69 2.18 22.76
C THR A 436 -12.57 0.74 22.29
N GLU A 437 -12.79 -0.22 23.19
CA GLU A 437 -12.61 -1.65 22.88
C GLU A 437 -13.62 -2.18 21.86
N ASP A 438 -14.76 -1.52 21.70
CA ASP A 438 -15.79 -1.87 20.72
C ASP A 438 -15.51 -1.31 19.31
N LEU A 439 -14.40 -0.60 19.09
CA LEU A 439 -14.03 -0.08 17.79
C LEU A 439 -13.80 -1.21 16.78
N VAL A 440 -14.53 -1.18 15.67
CA VAL A 440 -14.35 -2.08 14.52
C VAL A 440 -13.74 -1.29 13.38
N ARG A 441 -12.71 -1.84 12.75
CA ARG A 441 -12.07 -1.26 11.57
C ARG A 441 -12.27 -2.17 10.37
N ILE A 442 -12.71 -1.58 9.27
CA ILE A 442 -12.87 -2.24 7.97
C ILE A 442 -11.82 -1.69 7.00
N SER A 443 -11.24 -2.58 6.21
CA SER A 443 -10.53 -2.26 4.97
C SER A 443 -11.36 -2.80 3.82
N ALA A 444 -12.04 -1.93 3.07
CA ALA A 444 -12.85 -2.35 1.93
C ALA A 444 -11.95 -2.84 0.78
N GLY A 445 -12.29 -4.01 0.25
CA GLY A 445 -11.69 -4.62 -0.92
C GLY A 445 -12.43 -4.24 -2.21
N ILE A 446 -12.24 -5.04 -3.25
CA ILE A 446 -12.82 -4.82 -4.58
C ILE A 446 -14.04 -5.69 -4.90
N GLU A 447 -14.58 -6.39 -3.89
CA GLU A 447 -15.81 -7.17 -4.03
C GLU A 447 -17.02 -6.30 -4.43
N ASP A 448 -18.16 -6.94 -4.69
CA ASP A 448 -19.42 -6.21 -4.89
C ASP A 448 -19.83 -5.51 -3.59
N ALA A 449 -20.20 -4.22 -3.68
CA ALA A 449 -20.51 -3.43 -2.50
C ALA A 449 -21.82 -3.88 -1.83
N ASP A 450 -22.78 -4.35 -2.62
CA ASP A 450 -24.09 -4.76 -2.12
C ASP A 450 -23.97 -6.09 -1.37
N ASP A 451 -23.10 -7.00 -1.83
CA ASP A 451 -22.74 -8.23 -1.10
C ASP A 451 -22.09 -7.91 0.27
N LEU A 452 -21.15 -6.96 0.30
CA LEU A 452 -20.47 -6.54 1.53
C LEU A 452 -21.44 -5.89 2.53
N ILE A 453 -22.36 -5.05 2.04
CA ILE A 453 -23.39 -4.41 2.88
C ILE A 453 -24.39 -5.44 3.40
N SER A 454 -24.85 -6.36 2.54
CA SER A 454 -25.77 -7.44 2.91
C SER A 454 -25.17 -8.36 3.99
N ASP A 455 -23.88 -8.69 3.87
CA ASP A 455 -23.16 -9.50 4.86
C ASP A 455 -23.10 -8.80 6.24
N LEU A 456 -22.80 -7.50 6.26
CA LEU A 456 -22.84 -6.70 7.49
C LEU A 456 -24.26 -6.62 8.08
N ASP A 457 -25.28 -6.43 7.24
CA ASP A 457 -26.68 -6.33 7.67
C ASP A 457 -27.17 -7.63 8.34
N ILE A 458 -26.82 -8.79 7.78
CA ILE A 458 -27.11 -10.10 8.38
C ILE A 458 -26.39 -10.24 9.73
N ALA A 459 -25.13 -9.81 9.83
CA ALA A 459 -24.38 -9.84 11.07
C ALA A 459 -25.01 -8.93 12.15
N PHE A 460 -25.49 -7.73 11.79
CA PHE A 460 -26.21 -6.85 12.71
C PHE A 460 -27.55 -7.44 13.19
N LYS A 461 -28.28 -8.13 12.32
CA LYS A 461 -29.58 -8.76 12.66
C LYS A 461 -29.44 -9.96 13.60
N THR A 462 -28.33 -10.68 13.51
CA THR A 462 -28.07 -11.88 14.32
C THR A 462 -27.28 -11.59 15.59
N GLY A 463 -26.77 -10.37 15.76
CA GLY A 463 -25.93 -9.98 16.90
C GLY A 463 -26.70 -9.70 18.19
N PRO A 464 -26.07 -9.91 19.36
CA PRO A 464 -26.67 -9.70 20.68
C PRO A 464 -27.16 -8.25 20.83
N ILE A 465 -28.30 -8.05 21.51
CA ILE A 465 -29.00 -6.75 21.66
C ILE A 465 -28.08 -5.68 22.26
#